data_AF-A0A0L7L6X8-F1
#
_entry.id   AF-A0A0L7L6X8-F1
#
_cell.length_a   1.000
_cell.length_b   1.000
_cell.length_c   1.000
_cell.angle_alpha   90.00
_cell.angle_beta   90.00
_cell.angle_gamma   90.00
#
_symmetry.space_group_name_H-M   'P 1'
#
loop_
_entity.id
_entity.type
_entity.pdbx_description
1 polymer ?
#
loop_
_entity_poly.entity_id
_entity_poly.type
_entity_poly.pdbx_seq_one_letter_code
_entity_poly.pdbx_strand_id
1 'polypeptide(L)'
;MLRSIVEYYAEHEGYKCGYCGSQNTNFSHGLWAHSLTVADYQDLIDRGWRRSGKYCYKPTMEVTCCPMYTIRCRVLEFKASKSQKKILKRFNKHLSGEDVAKSGDRKMSTSSSASEDMGEQGVEQFVVSTIEPQDIDVSNVLNTEETQMESLDRASEGIDEDMFQPDKCSEPKFQDFLVASPLLEEYIAGGPPSGYGSFHQQYWLSGRLIAVGVIDILPKCVSSVYFFYDPQYMHLTLGTYGALRQLHKQYPSLQYYYMGYYIHSCCKMRYKGNFAPSDLVCPETYKWVPIKDCIHKLETNPYSRLDDNIDSIDENYPKENDINYIPCWVKGTIMPYKLYKRKSGKKSNDDEVVQYSQLVGAKTIKNMILVRPKV
;
A
#
# COMPACT_ATOMS: atom_id res chain seq x y z
N MET A 1 14.28 -21.87 10.15
CA MET A 1 13.56 -21.50 8.92
C MET A 1 12.60 -20.39 9.29
N LEU A 2 12.69 -19.23 8.64
CA LEU A 2 11.74 -18.13 8.85
C LEU A 2 10.33 -18.61 8.50
N ARG A 3 9.35 -18.28 9.34
CA ARG A 3 7.95 -18.70 9.18
C ARG A 3 7.06 -17.54 9.49
N SER A 4 6.04 -17.37 8.67
CA SER A 4 4.95 -16.46 8.95
C SER A 4 4.08 -17.02 10.07
N ILE A 5 3.73 -16.19 11.05
CA ILE A 5 2.85 -16.55 12.18
C ILE A 5 1.76 -15.49 12.26
N VAL A 6 0.51 -15.92 12.14
CA VAL A 6 -0.64 -15.03 12.09
C VAL A 6 -1.76 -15.47 13.01
N GLU A 7 -2.53 -14.52 13.49
CA GLU A 7 -3.82 -14.73 14.14
C GLU A 7 -4.91 -14.10 13.26
N TYR A 8 -5.98 -14.84 12.98
CA TYR A 8 -7.07 -14.39 12.12
C TYR A 8 -8.24 -13.89 12.94
N TYR A 9 -8.78 -12.75 12.54
CA TYR A 9 -10.03 -12.19 13.06
C TYR A 9 -11.03 -12.13 11.91
N ALA A 10 -12.18 -12.76 12.14
CA ALA A 10 -13.31 -12.67 11.21
C ALA A 10 -13.75 -11.21 11.04
N GLU A 11 -14.58 -10.98 10.02
CA GLU A 11 -15.12 -9.65 9.72
C GLU A 11 -15.69 -8.98 10.98
N HIS A 12 -15.29 -7.73 11.19
CA HIS A 12 -15.74 -6.90 12.31
C HIS A 12 -16.99 -6.09 11.96
N GLU A 13 -17.58 -5.45 12.98
CA GLU A 13 -18.68 -4.50 12.81
C GLU A 13 -18.29 -3.38 11.84
N GLY A 14 -19.27 -2.83 11.12
CA GLY A 14 -19.03 -1.78 10.13
C GLY A 14 -18.47 -0.53 10.78
N TYR A 15 -17.40 0.02 10.21
CA TYR A 15 -16.78 1.28 10.65
C TYR A 15 -17.22 2.47 9.78
N LYS A 16 -16.88 3.67 10.24
CA LYS A 16 -16.92 4.88 9.41
C LYS A 16 -16.02 4.71 8.20
N CYS A 17 -16.55 4.98 7.00
CA CYS A 17 -15.79 4.95 5.78
C CYS A 17 -14.89 6.19 5.66
N GLY A 18 -13.58 6.00 5.60
CA GLY A 18 -12.60 7.09 5.45
C GLY A 18 -12.64 7.80 4.08
N TYR A 19 -13.43 7.30 3.12
CA TYR A 19 -13.49 7.84 1.76
C TYR A 19 -14.71 8.70 1.50
N CYS A 20 -15.91 8.20 1.83
CA CYS A 20 -17.16 8.93 1.67
C CYS A 20 -17.72 9.48 2.99
N GLY A 21 -17.16 9.10 4.14
CA GLY A 21 -17.60 9.56 5.47
C GLY A 21 -18.83 8.84 6.03
N SER A 22 -19.44 7.92 5.28
CA SER A 22 -20.61 7.15 5.72
C SER A 22 -20.31 6.28 6.93
N GLN A 23 -21.21 6.26 7.91
CA GLN A 23 -21.08 5.45 9.12
C GLN A 23 -21.45 3.99 8.85
N ASN A 24 -20.80 3.04 9.55
CA ASN A 24 -21.10 1.61 9.49
C ASN A 24 -21.15 1.00 8.08
N THR A 25 -20.23 1.42 7.21
CA THR A 25 -20.23 1.03 5.78
C THR A 25 -18.85 0.59 5.27
N ASN A 26 -17.89 0.42 6.17
CA ASN A 26 -16.57 -0.11 5.87
C ASN A 26 -16.35 -1.42 6.63
N PHE A 27 -16.14 -2.51 5.90
CA PHE A 27 -16.03 -3.86 6.44
C PHE A 27 -14.73 -4.49 5.95
N SER A 28 -14.05 -5.21 6.83
CA SER A 28 -12.81 -5.90 6.49
C SER A 28 -12.55 -7.09 7.39
N HIS A 29 -11.84 -8.07 6.85
CA HIS A 29 -11.23 -9.16 7.60
C HIS A 29 -9.87 -8.73 8.16
N GLY A 30 -9.51 -9.24 9.33
CA GLY A 30 -8.28 -8.91 10.03
C GLY A 30 -7.31 -10.08 10.16
N LEU A 31 -6.03 -9.77 10.15
CA LEU A 31 -4.93 -10.68 10.45
C LEU A 31 -3.92 -9.94 11.33
N TRP A 32 -3.68 -10.39 12.56
CA TRP A 32 -2.51 -9.94 13.30
C TRP A 32 -1.29 -10.76 12.88
N ALA A 33 -0.31 -10.10 12.28
CA ALA A 33 0.92 -10.72 11.87
C ALA A 33 1.97 -10.59 12.98
N HIS A 34 2.23 -11.68 13.70
CA HIS A 34 3.37 -11.74 14.62
C HIS A 34 4.70 -11.71 13.85
N SER A 35 4.70 -12.35 12.69
CA SER A 35 5.78 -12.33 11.71
C SER A 35 5.25 -12.73 10.33
N LEU A 36 5.87 -12.21 9.27
CA LEU A 36 5.54 -12.51 7.88
C LEU A 36 6.83 -12.61 7.08
N THR A 37 6.98 -13.69 6.29
CA THR A 37 8.00 -13.72 5.26
C THR A 37 7.61 -12.77 4.13
N VAL A 38 8.59 -12.20 3.42
CA VAL A 38 8.31 -11.31 2.29
C VAL A 38 7.61 -12.03 1.13
N ALA A 39 7.83 -13.34 1.00
CA ALA A 39 7.16 -14.18 0.02
C ALA A 39 5.68 -14.42 0.36
N ASP A 40 5.36 -14.72 1.61
CA ASP A 40 3.97 -14.90 2.03
C ASP A 40 3.21 -13.56 1.95
N TYR A 41 3.85 -12.44 2.34
CA TYR A 41 3.22 -11.13 2.22
C TYR A 41 3.00 -10.70 0.76
N GLN A 42 3.91 -11.04 -0.17
CA GLN A 42 3.67 -10.85 -1.61
C GLN A 42 2.39 -11.56 -2.05
N ASP A 43 2.22 -12.83 -1.67
CA ASP A 43 1.02 -13.59 -2.04
C ASP A 43 -0.25 -12.98 -1.40
N LEU A 44 -0.16 -12.44 -0.19
CA LEU A 44 -1.28 -11.74 0.47
C LEU A 44 -1.66 -10.45 -0.27
N ILE A 45 -0.71 -9.59 -0.61
CA ILE A 45 -1.03 -8.31 -1.29
C ILE A 45 -1.54 -8.53 -2.72
N ASP A 46 -1.12 -9.62 -3.39
CA ASP A 46 -1.63 -10.06 -4.69
C ASP A 46 -3.10 -10.47 -4.59
N ARG A 47 -3.55 -10.88 -3.40
CA ARG A 47 -4.95 -11.18 -3.08
C ARG A 47 -5.67 -10.01 -2.39
N GLY A 48 -5.08 -8.82 -2.41
CA GLY A 48 -5.72 -7.59 -1.94
C GLY A 48 -5.65 -7.32 -0.44
N TRP A 49 -4.84 -8.06 0.32
CA TRP A 49 -4.50 -7.70 1.70
C TRP A 49 -3.59 -6.46 1.73
N ARG A 50 -3.70 -5.64 2.77
CA ARG A 50 -2.78 -4.54 3.09
C ARG A 50 -2.43 -4.57 4.58
N ARG A 51 -1.52 -3.70 5.02
CA ARG A 51 -1.09 -3.68 6.43
C ARG A 51 -0.90 -2.26 6.96
N SER A 52 -1.09 -2.15 8.26
CA SER A 52 -0.77 -1.00 9.09
C SER A 52 -0.01 -1.53 10.31
N GLY A 53 1.28 -1.24 10.40
CA GLY A 53 2.15 -1.94 11.34
C GLY A 53 2.08 -3.46 11.16
N LYS A 54 1.75 -4.17 12.25
CA LYS A 54 1.54 -5.63 12.30
C LYS A 54 0.13 -6.08 11.95
N TYR A 55 -0.84 -5.17 11.85
CA TYR A 55 -2.20 -5.52 11.51
C TYR A 55 -2.35 -5.56 9.99
N CYS A 56 -2.71 -6.72 9.45
CA CYS A 56 -3.07 -6.91 8.05
C CYS A 56 -4.60 -6.93 7.92
N TYR A 57 -5.11 -6.36 6.84
CA TYR A 57 -6.55 -6.27 6.60
C TYR A 57 -6.89 -6.48 5.13
N LYS A 58 -8.08 -7.01 4.88
CA LYS A 58 -8.64 -7.20 3.54
C LYS A 58 -10.09 -6.74 3.52
N PRO A 59 -10.41 -5.69 2.74
CA PRO A 59 -11.77 -5.19 2.61
C PRO A 59 -12.76 -6.24 2.09
N THR A 60 -13.98 -6.21 2.64
CA THR A 60 -15.11 -6.97 2.13
C THR A 60 -15.80 -6.16 1.05
N MET A 61 -15.35 -6.39 -0.17
CA MET A 61 -15.62 -5.55 -1.34
C MET A 61 -17.10 -5.47 -1.71
N GLU A 62 -17.88 -6.52 -1.42
CA GLU A 62 -19.30 -6.64 -1.77
C GLU A 62 -20.22 -5.76 -0.92
N VAL A 63 -19.81 -5.48 0.32
CA VAL A 63 -20.63 -4.76 1.32
C VAL A 63 -20.06 -3.38 1.69
N THR A 64 -18.79 -3.13 1.39
CA THR A 64 -18.16 -1.84 1.66
C THR A 64 -18.62 -0.79 0.64
N CYS A 65 -19.06 0.37 1.12
CA CYS A 65 -19.59 1.46 0.26
C CYS A 65 -18.57 2.02 -0.76
N CYS A 66 -17.27 1.86 -0.50
CA CYS A 66 -16.19 2.30 -1.36
C CYS A 66 -15.25 1.12 -1.65
N PRO A 67 -15.56 0.27 -2.66
CA PRO A 67 -14.75 -0.90 -2.96
C PRO A 67 -13.29 -0.54 -3.30
N MET A 68 -12.39 -1.22 -2.62
CA MET A 68 -10.94 -1.00 -2.58
C MET A 68 -10.18 -1.99 -3.48
N TYR A 69 -10.12 -1.72 -4.78
CA TYR A 69 -9.42 -2.60 -5.73
C TYR A 69 -7.91 -2.43 -5.59
N THR A 70 -7.18 -3.52 -5.41
CA THR A 70 -5.72 -3.45 -5.44
C THR A 70 -5.24 -3.07 -6.84
N ILE A 71 -4.36 -2.07 -6.90
CA ILE A 71 -3.77 -1.55 -8.13
C ILE A 71 -2.25 -1.72 -8.12
N ARG A 72 -1.70 -2.12 -9.27
CA ARG A 72 -0.26 -2.13 -9.52
C ARG A 72 0.07 -1.49 -10.86
N CYS A 73 1.22 -0.83 -10.93
CA CYS A 73 1.80 -0.34 -12.18
C CYS A 73 2.95 -1.25 -12.62
N ARG A 74 3.07 -1.51 -13.93
CA ARG A 74 4.17 -2.30 -14.50
C ARG A 74 5.39 -1.39 -14.70
N VAL A 75 6.39 -1.58 -13.84
CA VAL A 75 7.55 -0.67 -13.70
C VAL A 75 8.35 -0.57 -14.99
N LEU A 76 8.64 -1.72 -15.61
CA LEU A 76 9.49 -1.80 -16.81
C LEU A 76 8.83 -1.21 -18.07
N GLU A 77 7.50 -1.08 -18.06
CA GLU A 77 6.71 -0.54 -19.18
C GLU A 77 6.22 0.89 -18.92
N PHE A 78 6.47 1.42 -17.71
CA PHE A 78 5.94 2.70 -17.28
C PHE A 78 6.44 3.85 -18.15
N LYS A 79 5.52 4.72 -18.56
CA LYS A 79 5.85 5.98 -19.27
C LYS A 79 5.18 7.15 -18.59
N ALA A 80 5.99 8.11 -18.13
CA ALA A 80 5.49 9.31 -17.50
C ALA A 80 4.64 10.13 -18.49
N SER A 81 3.42 10.47 -18.07
CA SER A 81 2.48 11.30 -18.83
C SER A 81 2.90 12.78 -18.83
N LYS A 82 2.30 13.60 -19.71
CA LYS A 82 2.57 15.05 -19.76
C LYS A 82 2.34 15.74 -18.41
N SER A 83 1.32 15.34 -17.64
CA SER A 83 1.04 15.92 -16.32
C SER A 83 2.07 15.48 -15.27
N GLN A 84 2.49 14.21 -15.29
CA GLN A 84 3.56 13.69 -14.42
C GLN A 84 4.90 14.38 -14.72
N LYS A 85 5.26 14.56 -16.00
CA LYS A 85 6.45 15.30 -16.40
C LYS A 85 6.42 16.76 -15.92
N LYS A 86 5.26 17.42 -15.91
CA LYS A 86 5.11 18.78 -15.33
C LYS A 86 5.39 18.81 -13.83
N ILE A 87 5.01 17.77 -13.08
CA ILE A 87 5.30 17.66 -11.64
C ILE A 87 6.82 17.53 -11.42
N LEU A 88 7.50 16.67 -12.18
CA LEU A 88 8.96 16.55 -12.12
C LEU A 88 9.66 17.88 -12.42
N LYS A 89 9.22 18.60 -13.47
CA LYS A 89 9.75 19.93 -13.80
C LYS A 89 9.53 20.95 -12.68
N ARG A 90 8.35 20.96 -12.04
CA ARG A 90 8.05 21.83 -10.90
C ARG A 90 9.00 21.54 -9.74
N PHE A 91 9.21 20.27 -9.41
CA PHE A 91 10.12 19.88 -8.34
C PHE A 91 11.56 20.30 -8.65
N ASN A 92 12.05 20.04 -9.86
CA ASN A 92 13.40 20.43 -10.28
C ASN A 92 13.60 21.96 -10.26
N LYS A 93 12.58 22.73 -10.67
CA LYS A 93 12.60 24.20 -10.60
C LYS A 93 12.67 24.73 -9.17
N HIS A 94 11.98 24.06 -8.24
CA HIS A 94 12.06 24.36 -6.82
C HIS A 94 13.48 24.11 -6.28
N LEU A 95 14.09 23.00 -6.68
CA LEU A 95 15.48 22.68 -6.30
C LEU A 95 16.51 23.65 -6.88
N SER A 96 16.31 24.14 -8.11
CA SER A 96 17.24 25.09 -8.74
C SER A 96 17.10 26.53 -8.23
N GLY A 97 16.14 26.82 -7.34
CA GLY A 97 15.90 28.17 -6.81
C GLY A 97 15.23 29.13 -7.80
N GLU A 98 14.86 28.65 -8.99
CA GLU A 98 14.19 29.45 -10.03
C GLU A 98 12.75 29.87 -9.67
N ASP A 99 12.20 29.33 -8.59
CA ASP A 99 10.95 29.79 -7.99
C ASP A 99 11.11 31.12 -7.25
N VAL A 100 12.29 31.40 -6.68
CA VAL A 100 12.59 32.62 -5.90
C VAL A 100 12.98 33.78 -6.81
N ALA A 101 13.50 33.52 -8.01
CA ALA A 101 13.94 34.56 -8.95
C ALA A 101 12.79 35.32 -9.65
N LYS A 102 11.52 34.93 -9.46
CA LYS A 102 10.35 35.52 -10.17
C LYS A 102 9.38 36.29 -9.27
N SER A 103 9.73 36.55 -8.02
CA SER A 103 8.98 37.39 -7.06
C SER A 103 9.49 38.85 -6.99
N GLY A 104 10.24 39.30 -8.00
CA GLY A 104 10.44 40.72 -8.29
C GLY A 104 9.48 41.18 -9.38
N ASP A 105 8.43 41.89 -8.98
CA ASP A 105 7.54 42.71 -9.81
C ASP A 105 6.69 41.98 -10.89
N ARG A 106 5.42 41.70 -10.56
CA ARG A 106 4.39 41.44 -11.58
C ARG A 106 3.12 42.21 -11.26
N LYS A 107 2.98 43.36 -11.93
CA LYS A 107 1.67 43.96 -12.24
C LYS A 107 0.88 43.01 -13.15
N MET A 108 -0.40 42.93 -12.85
CA MET A 108 -1.43 42.18 -13.57
C MET A 108 -1.59 42.74 -14.99
N SER A 109 -1.46 41.90 -16.02
CA SER A 109 -2.05 42.17 -17.33
C SER A 109 -2.38 40.89 -18.09
N THR A 110 -3.49 40.98 -18.80
CA THR A 110 -4.27 39.98 -19.52
C THR A 110 -3.61 39.45 -20.80
N SER A 111 -3.87 38.16 -21.06
CA SER A 111 -3.91 37.42 -22.34
C SER A 111 -3.02 37.86 -23.51
N SER A 112 -2.17 36.94 -24.00
CA SER A 112 -2.31 36.40 -25.37
C SER A 112 -1.22 35.35 -25.65
N SER A 113 -1.57 34.47 -26.59
CA SER A 113 -0.79 33.42 -27.23
C SER A 113 0.66 33.76 -27.54
N ALA A 114 1.57 32.88 -27.11
CA ALA A 114 2.84 32.67 -27.79
C ALA A 114 3.20 31.18 -27.71
N SER A 115 3.22 30.56 -28.88
CA SER A 115 3.85 29.28 -29.17
C SER A 115 5.36 29.42 -28.99
N GLU A 116 5.92 28.71 -28.02
CA GLU A 116 7.37 28.48 -27.96
C GLU A 116 7.63 26.99 -28.06
N ASP A 117 8.00 26.62 -29.29
CA ASP A 117 8.69 25.40 -29.65
C ASP A 117 10.09 25.44 -29.03
N MET A 118 10.35 24.57 -28.05
CA MET A 118 11.64 24.45 -27.38
C MET A 118 11.94 22.96 -27.19
N GLY A 119 12.67 22.42 -28.17
CA GLY A 119 13.67 21.37 -28.06
C GLY A 119 13.40 20.19 -27.13
N GLU A 120 13.13 19.04 -27.73
CA GLU A 120 13.44 17.72 -27.16
C GLU A 120 14.94 17.62 -26.85
N GLN A 121 15.39 18.09 -25.68
CA GLN A 121 16.67 17.73 -25.02
C GLN A 121 16.84 18.54 -23.72
N GLY A 122 15.87 18.44 -22.81
CA GLY A 122 15.99 18.94 -21.43
C GLY A 122 15.99 17.75 -20.48
N VAL A 123 17.17 17.38 -19.99
CA VAL A 123 17.48 16.16 -19.23
C VAL A 123 16.40 15.82 -18.20
N GLU A 124 15.68 14.71 -18.44
CA GLU A 124 14.72 14.09 -17.52
C GLU A 124 15.48 13.39 -16.37
N GLN A 125 16.22 14.15 -15.56
CA GLN A 125 16.95 13.60 -14.41
C GLN A 125 16.24 13.93 -13.09
N PHE A 126 16.06 12.90 -12.27
CA PHE A 126 15.87 13.07 -10.84
C PHE A 126 17.19 13.57 -10.25
N VAL A 127 17.17 14.63 -9.46
CA VAL A 127 18.34 15.03 -8.69
C VAL A 127 18.64 13.94 -7.68
N VAL A 128 19.75 13.22 -7.88
CA VAL A 128 20.23 12.21 -6.94
C VAL A 128 21.00 12.94 -5.84
N SER A 129 20.49 12.86 -4.61
CA SER A 129 21.23 13.33 -3.43
C SER A 129 22.48 12.47 -3.25
N THR A 130 23.62 13.11 -3.03
CA THR A 130 24.90 12.48 -2.66
C THR A 130 25.02 12.25 -1.14
N ILE A 131 23.98 12.55 -0.37
CA ILE A 131 23.97 12.40 1.09
C ILE A 131 23.66 10.94 1.43
N GLU A 132 24.57 10.30 2.17
CA GLU A 132 24.42 8.95 2.73
C GLU A 132 23.13 8.84 3.57
N PRO A 133 22.45 7.69 3.57
CA PRO A 133 21.27 7.47 4.43
C PRO A 133 21.63 7.74 5.89
N GLN A 134 20.88 8.62 6.55
CA GLN A 134 21.01 8.84 7.99
C GLN A 134 19.84 8.16 8.72
N ASP A 135 20.14 7.57 9.88
CA ASP A 135 19.12 6.99 10.76
C ASP A 135 18.06 8.04 11.12
N ILE A 136 16.81 7.59 11.24
CA ILE A 136 15.70 8.48 11.66
C ILE A 136 15.94 8.89 13.10
N ASP A 137 16.29 10.15 13.32
CA ASP A 137 16.22 10.74 14.65
C ASP A 137 14.73 11.01 14.99
N VAL A 138 14.13 10.03 15.66
CA VAL A 138 12.71 10.02 16.07
C VAL A 138 12.37 11.25 16.94
N SER A 139 13.36 11.80 17.64
CA SER A 139 13.18 12.96 18.52
C SER A 139 12.85 14.25 17.76
N ASN A 140 13.37 14.42 16.54
CA ASN A 140 13.10 15.59 15.70
C ASN A 140 11.75 15.52 14.96
N VAL A 141 11.18 14.32 14.80
CA VAL A 141 9.84 14.11 14.20
C VAL A 141 8.72 14.42 15.20
N LEU A 142 9.00 14.23 16.50
CA LEU A 142 8.06 14.49 17.59
C LEU A 142 8.07 15.95 18.09
N ASN A 143 9.17 16.69 17.88
CA ASN A 143 9.40 18.01 18.49
C ASN A 143 8.94 19.24 17.68
N THR A 144 8.23 19.05 16.58
CA THR A 144 7.64 20.19 15.85
C THR A 144 6.15 20.29 16.13
N GLU A 145 5.83 21.06 17.17
CA GLU A 145 4.47 21.31 17.70
C GLU A 145 3.47 21.91 16.67
N GLU A 146 3.90 22.21 15.44
CA GLU A 146 3.05 22.75 14.36
C GLU A 146 3.01 21.89 13.07
N THR A 147 3.64 20.71 13.02
CA THR A 147 3.88 19.99 11.73
C THR A 147 2.93 18.82 11.44
N GLN A 148 1.76 18.78 12.06
CA GLN A 148 0.80 17.70 11.84
C GLN A 148 -0.61 18.25 11.67
N MET A 149 -0.92 18.83 10.51
CA MET A 149 -2.30 19.05 10.08
C MET A 149 -2.31 19.38 8.58
N GLU A 150 -3.24 18.75 7.84
CA GLU A 150 -3.72 19.11 6.50
C GLU A 150 -3.21 18.40 5.22
N SER A 151 -2.34 17.38 5.26
CA SER A 151 -2.07 16.58 4.03
C SER A 151 -2.34 15.07 4.14
N LEU A 152 -2.48 14.54 5.35
CA LEU A 152 -2.86 13.15 5.63
C LEU A 152 -4.35 12.95 5.88
N ASP A 153 -5.11 14.03 5.94
CA ASP A 153 -6.46 14.06 6.52
C ASP A 153 -7.52 13.26 5.74
N ARG A 154 -7.19 12.70 4.57
CA ARG A 154 -8.22 12.39 3.57
C ARG A 154 -7.96 11.20 2.64
N ALA A 155 -7.02 10.30 2.94
CA ALA A 155 -6.74 9.14 2.06
C ALA A 155 -6.23 7.84 2.71
N SER A 156 -6.41 7.63 4.03
CA SER A 156 -6.18 6.32 4.67
C SER A 156 -7.22 6.06 5.76
N GLU A 157 -8.29 5.35 5.34
CA GLU A 157 -9.17 4.41 6.05
C GLU A 157 -9.11 4.33 7.57
N GLY A 158 -10.27 4.24 8.24
CA GLY A 158 -10.55 3.25 9.31
C GLY A 158 -9.64 3.21 10.54
N ILE A 159 -8.66 4.08 10.57
CA ILE A 159 -7.81 4.48 11.67
C ILE A 159 -8.60 5.62 12.27
N ASP A 160 -8.84 5.51 13.57
CA ASP A 160 -9.44 6.53 14.41
C ASP A 160 -9.03 7.92 13.87
N GLU A 161 -9.99 8.76 13.45
CA GLU A 161 -9.72 10.17 13.11
C GLU A 161 -8.97 10.88 14.27
N ASP A 162 -9.06 10.27 15.46
CA ASP A 162 -8.32 10.59 16.67
C ASP A 162 -6.81 10.35 16.61
N MET A 163 -6.25 9.52 15.71
CA MET A 163 -4.82 9.13 15.78
C MET A 163 -3.84 10.20 15.26
N PHE A 164 -4.34 11.15 14.47
CA PHE A 164 -3.56 12.26 13.91
C PHE A 164 -3.95 13.62 14.50
N GLN A 165 -4.79 13.62 15.54
CA GLN A 165 -4.92 14.79 16.40
C GLN A 165 -3.60 14.94 17.18
N PRO A 166 -2.94 16.12 17.15
CA PRO A 166 -1.62 16.31 17.76
C PRO A 166 -1.57 15.90 19.25
N ASP A 167 -2.70 16.00 19.95
CA ASP A 167 -2.92 15.65 21.35
C ASP A 167 -3.10 14.15 21.62
N LYS A 168 -3.23 13.31 20.59
CA LYS A 168 -3.53 11.86 20.71
C LYS A 168 -2.50 10.93 20.04
N CYS A 169 -1.55 11.49 19.30
CA CYS A 169 -0.43 10.77 18.69
C CYS A 169 0.70 10.58 19.73
N SER A 170 0.76 9.40 20.36
CA SER A 170 1.86 9.06 21.26
C SER A 170 2.99 8.34 20.50
N GLU A 171 4.23 8.50 20.96
CA GLU A 171 5.38 7.81 20.38
C GLU A 171 5.17 6.27 20.24
N PRO A 172 4.63 5.54 21.24
CA PRO A 172 4.34 4.12 21.07
C PRO A 172 3.35 3.81 19.93
N LYS A 173 2.29 4.61 19.79
CA LYS A 173 1.32 4.44 18.70
C LYS A 173 1.95 4.71 17.34
N PHE A 174 2.79 5.74 17.24
CA PHE A 174 3.56 6.03 16.03
C PHE A 174 4.48 4.86 15.68
N GLN A 175 5.20 4.32 16.67
CA GLN A 175 6.07 3.17 16.47
C GLN A 175 5.27 1.94 16.00
N ASP A 176 4.18 1.58 16.67
CA ASP A 176 3.37 0.42 16.29
C ASP A 176 2.77 0.55 14.89
N PHE A 177 2.41 1.77 14.48
CA PHE A 177 1.70 2.02 13.23
C PHE A 177 2.63 2.20 12.01
N LEU A 178 3.71 2.98 12.15
CA LEU A 178 4.58 3.37 11.02
C LEU A 178 5.97 2.75 11.07
N VAL A 179 6.43 2.25 12.22
CA VAL A 179 7.81 1.75 12.38
C VAL A 179 7.85 0.24 12.50
N ALA A 180 7.01 -0.34 13.35
CA ALA A 180 6.93 -1.76 13.57
C ALA A 180 6.49 -2.46 12.28
N SER A 181 7.25 -3.47 11.87
CA SER A 181 6.90 -4.32 10.74
C SER A 181 6.83 -5.78 11.16
N PRO A 182 5.87 -6.55 10.64
CA PRO A 182 5.89 -8.00 10.75
C PRO A 182 6.85 -8.64 9.75
N LEU A 183 7.34 -7.90 8.75
CA LEU A 183 8.16 -8.47 7.68
C LEU A 183 9.53 -8.90 8.20
N LEU A 184 9.86 -10.15 7.95
CA LEU A 184 11.18 -10.73 8.20
C LEU A 184 12.08 -10.32 7.04
N GLU A 185 13.15 -9.59 7.35
CA GLU A 185 14.10 -9.14 6.33
C GLU A 185 14.85 -10.30 5.69
N GLU A 186 15.03 -10.23 4.38
CA GLU A 186 15.70 -11.27 3.59
C GLU A 186 16.70 -10.65 2.61
N TYR A 187 17.92 -11.18 2.60
CA TYR A 187 18.98 -10.80 1.67
C TYR A 187 19.31 -11.99 0.78
N ILE A 188 18.96 -11.88 -0.50
CA ILE A 188 19.13 -12.95 -1.50
C ILE A 188 20.08 -12.47 -2.59
N ALA A 189 21.01 -13.33 -3.01
CA ALA A 189 21.88 -13.03 -4.13
C ALA A 189 21.07 -12.73 -5.41
N GLY A 190 21.34 -11.59 -6.05
CA GLY A 190 20.56 -11.11 -7.20
C GLY A 190 19.28 -10.33 -6.84
N GLY A 191 18.97 -10.16 -5.55
CA GLY A 191 17.94 -9.26 -5.07
C GLY A 191 18.40 -7.79 -5.06
N PRO A 192 17.51 -6.85 -4.66
CA PRO A 192 17.85 -5.46 -4.47
C PRO A 192 18.98 -5.30 -3.44
N PRO A 193 19.90 -4.32 -3.61
CA PRO A 193 21.00 -4.09 -2.67
C PRO A 193 20.54 -3.82 -1.22
N SER A 194 19.34 -3.24 -1.06
CA SER A 194 18.72 -2.98 0.24
C SER A 194 18.16 -4.23 0.93
N GLY A 195 18.10 -5.37 0.25
CA GLY A 195 17.32 -6.53 0.70
C GLY A 195 15.81 -6.34 0.52
N TYR A 196 15.06 -7.35 0.98
CA TYR A 196 13.61 -7.37 1.06
C TYR A 196 13.16 -7.12 2.50
N GLY A 197 12.01 -6.46 2.68
CA GLY A 197 11.51 -6.06 4.00
C GLY A 197 10.77 -4.72 3.96
N SER A 198 10.72 -4.04 5.10
CA SER A 198 10.09 -2.73 5.26
C SER A 198 11.13 -1.63 5.41
N PHE A 199 10.90 -0.50 4.75
CA PHE A 199 11.85 0.60 4.70
C PHE A 199 11.15 1.95 4.81
N HIS A 200 11.84 2.92 5.40
CA HIS A 200 11.48 4.33 5.35
C HIS A 200 12.33 5.04 4.30
N GLN A 201 11.68 5.52 3.25
CA GLN A 201 12.29 6.41 2.28
C GLN A 201 12.16 7.85 2.75
N GLN A 202 13.29 8.46 3.08
CA GLN A 202 13.37 9.85 3.49
C GLN A 202 13.61 10.79 2.30
N TYR A 203 13.03 11.98 2.38
CA TYR A 203 13.20 13.07 1.42
C TYR A 203 13.72 14.29 2.15
N TRP A 204 14.98 14.64 1.89
CA TRP A 204 15.65 15.77 2.54
C TRP A 204 15.84 16.92 1.56
N LEU A 205 15.59 18.13 2.02
CA LEU A 205 15.83 19.37 1.28
C LEU A 205 16.54 20.36 2.20
N SER A 206 17.75 20.77 1.83
CA SER A 206 18.58 21.72 2.60
C SER A 206 18.73 21.35 4.08
N GLY A 207 18.92 20.06 4.38
CA GLY A 207 19.06 19.56 5.75
C GLY A 207 17.75 19.37 6.52
N ARG A 208 16.59 19.67 5.91
CA ARG A 208 15.26 19.44 6.51
C ARG A 208 14.59 18.20 5.90
N LEU A 209 14.03 17.35 6.73
CA LEU A 209 13.18 16.24 6.29
C LEU A 209 11.82 16.79 5.84
N ILE A 210 11.48 16.62 4.56
CA ILE A 210 10.26 17.20 3.97
C ILE A 210 9.18 16.16 3.66
N ALA A 211 9.56 14.89 3.52
CA ALA A 211 8.63 13.78 3.34
C ALA A 211 9.24 12.44 3.76
N VAL A 212 8.36 11.50 4.09
CA VAL A 212 8.69 10.11 4.39
C VAL A 212 7.71 9.20 3.65
N GLY A 213 8.25 8.21 2.94
CA GLY A 213 7.49 7.09 2.40
C GLY A 213 7.78 5.81 3.17
N VAL A 214 6.76 5.15 3.69
CA VAL A 214 6.86 3.77 4.22
C VAL A 214 6.61 2.83 3.06
N ILE A 215 7.59 1.99 2.74
CA ILE A 215 7.52 1.04 1.63
C ILE A 215 7.89 -0.37 2.07
N ASP A 216 7.31 -1.35 1.39
CA ASP A 216 7.73 -2.74 1.47
C ASP A 216 8.38 -3.15 0.15
N ILE A 217 9.59 -3.70 0.22
CA ILE A 217 10.27 -4.30 -0.93
C ILE A 217 10.06 -5.80 -0.83
N LEU A 218 9.28 -6.34 -1.76
CA LEU A 218 8.86 -7.73 -1.82
C LEU A 218 9.44 -8.40 -3.07
N PRO A 219 9.40 -9.75 -3.18
CA PRO A 219 10.08 -10.47 -4.25
C PRO A 219 9.78 -9.99 -5.67
N LYS A 220 8.57 -9.46 -5.93
CA LYS A 220 8.17 -9.00 -7.28
C LYS A 220 7.89 -7.50 -7.35
N CYS A 221 7.84 -6.79 -6.24
CA CYS A 221 7.35 -5.41 -6.24
C CYS A 221 7.89 -4.52 -5.12
N VAL A 222 7.79 -3.22 -5.34
CA VAL A 222 7.75 -2.23 -4.26
C VAL A 222 6.30 -1.91 -3.96
N SER A 223 5.89 -1.97 -2.70
CA SER A 223 4.55 -1.64 -2.23
C SER A 223 4.59 -0.39 -1.36
N SER A 224 3.83 0.63 -1.74
CA SER A 224 3.63 1.81 -0.89
C SER A 224 2.64 1.49 0.22
N VAL A 225 3.09 1.68 1.46
CA VAL A 225 2.27 1.53 2.66
C VAL A 225 1.71 2.89 3.06
N TYR A 226 2.60 3.85 3.35
CA TYR A 226 2.24 5.22 3.72
C TYR A 226 3.15 6.24 3.04
N PHE A 227 2.64 7.44 2.85
CA PHE A 227 3.43 8.58 2.40
C PHE A 227 2.90 9.84 3.07
N PHE A 228 3.76 10.51 3.82
CA PHE A 228 3.44 11.75 4.51
C PHE A 228 4.52 12.79 4.31
N TYR A 229 4.13 14.05 4.35
CA TYR A 229 5.02 15.15 4.03
C TYR A 229 4.59 16.43 4.72
N ASP A 230 5.56 17.31 4.91
CA ASP A 230 5.37 18.62 5.52
C ASP A 230 4.42 19.48 4.63
N PRO A 231 3.26 19.92 5.14
CA PRO A 231 2.24 20.64 4.38
C PRO A 231 2.74 21.87 3.63
N GLN A 232 3.82 22.51 4.09
CA GLN A 232 4.40 23.67 3.40
C GLN A 232 4.82 23.34 1.95
N TYR A 233 5.13 22.06 1.67
CA TYR A 233 5.52 21.58 0.34
C TYR A 233 4.36 20.97 -0.45
N MET A 234 3.10 21.15 -0.04
CA MET A 234 1.92 20.60 -0.75
C MET A 234 1.86 21.02 -2.23
N HIS A 235 2.30 22.24 -2.54
CA HIS A 235 2.38 22.76 -3.90
C HIS A 235 3.29 21.94 -4.84
N LEU A 236 4.21 21.14 -4.29
CA LEU A 236 5.11 20.26 -5.03
C LEU A 236 4.48 18.90 -5.39
N THR A 237 3.29 18.58 -4.87
CA THR A 237 2.59 17.31 -5.16
C THR A 237 3.45 16.08 -4.82
N LEU A 238 4.00 16.07 -3.60
CA LEU A 238 5.03 15.11 -3.18
C LEU A 238 4.60 13.64 -3.25
N GLY A 239 3.32 13.33 -3.07
CA GLY A 239 2.83 11.96 -3.23
C GLY A 239 3.03 11.40 -4.65
N THR A 240 2.66 12.18 -5.67
CA THR A 240 2.90 11.80 -7.08
C THR A 240 4.38 11.79 -7.41
N TYR A 241 5.15 12.76 -6.90
CA TYR A 241 6.60 12.79 -7.07
C TYR A 241 7.27 11.53 -6.49
N GLY A 242 6.90 11.14 -5.27
CA GLY A 242 7.41 9.93 -4.61
C GLY A 242 7.11 8.68 -5.42
N ALA A 243 5.89 8.54 -5.94
CA ALA A 243 5.53 7.44 -6.84
C ALA A 243 6.36 7.42 -8.13
N LEU A 244 6.58 8.58 -8.75
CA LEU A 244 7.43 8.68 -9.95
C LEU A 244 8.89 8.30 -9.65
N ARG A 245 9.40 8.65 -8.47
CA ARG A 245 10.75 8.27 -8.04
C ARG A 245 10.90 6.75 -7.88
N GLN A 246 9.87 6.08 -7.37
CA GLN A 246 9.85 4.61 -7.28
C GLN A 246 9.84 3.95 -8.65
N LEU A 247 8.98 4.43 -9.56
CA LEU A 247 8.88 3.92 -10.92
C LEU A 247 10.13 4.16 -11.77
N HIS A 248 10.95 5.15 -11.42
CA HIS A 248 12.21 5.41 -12.11
C HIS A 248 13.33 4.43 -11.70
N LYS A 249 13.32 3.93 -10.46
CA LYS A 249 14.32 2.95 -9.99
C LYS A 249 13.95 1.56 -10.49
N GLN A 250 14.60 1.13 -11.57
CA GLN A 250 14.33 -0.17 -12.19
C GLN A 250 15.28 -1.23 -11.64
N TYR A 251 14.71 -2.23 -10.97
CA TYR A 251 15.37 -3.49 -10.69
C TYR A 251 14.63 -4.58 -11.48
N PRO A 252 15.31 -5.40 -12.31
CA PRO A 252 14.62 -6.40 -13.16
C PRO A 252 13.73 -7.38 -12.39
N SER A 253 14.05 -7.66 -11.12
CA SER A 253 13.25 -8.48 -10.21
C SER A 253 11.99 -7.79 -9.69
N LEU A 254 11.98 -6.46 -9.59
CA LEU A 254 10.87 -5.66 -9.09
C LEU A 254 10.04 -5.14 -10.28
N GLN A 255 9.21 -6.03 -10.81
CA GLN A 255 8.43 -5.79 -12.03
C GLN A 255 7.24 -4.84 -11.80
N TYR A 256 6.79 -4.71 -10.55
CA TYR A 256 5.57 -3.99 -10.22
C TYR A 256 5.75 -2.96 -9.10
N TYR A 257 4.94 -1.89 -9.16
CA TYR A 257 4.80 -0.91 -8.10
C TYR A 257 3.35 -0.88 -7.60
N TYR A 258 3.14 -1.27 -6.35
CA TYR A 258 1.81 -1.38 -5.73
C TYR A 258 1.50 -0.06 -5.03
N MET A 259 0.45 0.62 -5.46
CA MET A 259 0.08 1.94 -4.94
C MET A 259 -1.03 1.85 -3.88
N GLY A 260 -1.19 0.71 -3.22
CA GLY A 260 -2.30 0.45 -2.32
C GLY A 260 -3.59 0.11 -3.07
N TYR A 261 -4.69 0.77 -2.71
CA TYR A 261 -5.99 0.61 -3.34
C TYR A 261 -6.33 1.72 -4.33
N TYR A 262 -7.08 1.36 -5.36
CA TYR A 262 -7.81 2.22 -6.28
C TYR A 262 -9.31 2.13 -5.96
N ILE A 263 -9.93 3.29 -5.79
CA ILE A 263 -11.36 3.41 -5.46
C ILE A 263 -11.99 4.32 -6.49
N HIS A 264 -12.81 3.75 -7.37
CA HIS A 264 -13.34 4.47 -8.52
C HIS A 264 -14.25 5.64 -8.13
N SER A 265 -15.03 5.46 -7.07
CA SER A 265 -15.96 6.46 -6.51
C SER A 265 -15.25 7.59 -5.74
N CYS A 266 -13.97 7.44 -5.38
CA CYS A 266 -13.23 8.43 -4.60
C CYS A 266 -12.24 9.20 -5.49
N CYS A 267 -12.54 10.47 -5.76
CA CYS A 267 -11.69 11.35 -6.60
C CYS A 267 -10.21 11.36 -6.16
N LYS A 268 -9.96 11.36 -4.84
CA LYS A 268 -8.61 11.36 -4.25
C LYS A 268 -7.83 10.07 -4.49
N MET A 269 -8.51 8.97 -4.83
CA MET A 269 -7.90 7.67 -5.08
C MET A 269 -7.80 7.35 -6.58
N ARG A 270 -8.58 8.02 -7.42
CA ARG A 270 -8.59 7.82 -8.89
C ARG A 270 -7.26 8.13 -9.56
N TYR A 271 -6.44 9.03 -9.01
CA TYR A 271 -5.18 9.44 -9.64
C TYR A 271 -4.20 8.27 -9.84
N LYS A 272 -4.28 7.22 -9.02
CA LYS A 272 -3.43 6.03 -9.13
C LYS A 272 -3.63 5.31 -10.47
N GLY A 273 -4.80 5.43 -11.08
CA GLY A 273 -5.07 4.92 -12.42
C GLY A 273 -4.31 5.65 -13.54
N ASN A 274 -3.72 6.82 -13.27
CA ASN A 274 -2.98 7.60 -14.26
C ASN A 274 -1.52 7.15 -14.43
N PHE A 275 -1.04 6.21 -13.61
CA PHE A 275 0.25 5.57 -13.83
C PHE A 275 0.05 4.42 -14.80
N ALA A 276 0.62 4.50 -16.00
CA ALA A 276 0.32 3.56 -17.07
C ALA A 276 1.59 2.87 -17.59
N PRO A 277 1.51 1.57 -17.93
CA PRO A 277 0.32 0.72 -17.77
C PRO A 277 0.10 0.25 -16.32
N SER A 278 -1.16 0.15 -15.91
CA SER A 278 -1.58 -0.37 -14.60
C SER A 278 -2.71 -1.40 -14.73
N ASP A 279 -2.76 -2.30 -13.76
CA ASP A 279 -3.72 -3.38 -13.66
C ASP A 279 -4.44 -3.32 -12.31
N LEU A 280 -5.71 -3.71 -12.30
CA LEU A 280 -6.49 -3.98 -11.09
C LEU A 280 -6.62 -5.49 -10.89
N VAL A 281 -6.62 -5.94 -9.64
CA VAL A 281 -6.92 -7.35 -9.34
C VAL A 281 -8.42 -7.57 -9.29
N CYS A 282 -8.92 -8.61 -9.98
CA CYS A 282 -10.30 -9.03 -9.89
C CYS A 282 -10.59 -9.59 -8.48
N PRO A 283 -11.63 -9.10 -7.77
CA PRO A 283 -11.88 -9.51 -6.38
C PRO A 283 -12.26 -11.00 -6.24
N GLU A 284 -12.79 -11.60 -7.30
CA GLU A 284 -13.31 -12.98 -7.28
C GLU A 284 -12.32 -14.03 -7.78
N THR A 285 -11.47 -13.69 -8.75
CA THR A 285 -10.54 -14.65 -9.40
C THR A 285 -9.08 -14.37 -9.12
N TYR A 286 -8.78 -13.21 -8.52
CA TYR A 286 -7.42 -12.72 -8.28
C TYR A 286 -6.56 -12.55 -9.54
N LYS A 287 -7.18 -12.50 -10.73
CA LYS A 287 -6.51 -12.19 -11.99
C LYS A 287 -6.31 -10.70 -12.14
N TRP A 288 -5.17 -10.32 -12.70
CA TRP A 288 -4.83 -8.94 -13.01
C TRP A 288 -5.44 -8.54 -14.36
N VAL A 289 -6.25 -7.49 -14.36
CA VAL A 289 -6.96 -6.97 -15.52
C VAL A 289 -6.49 -5.53 -15.78
N PRO A 290 -6.13 -5.14 -17.01
CA PRO A 290 -5.72 -3.77 -17.30
C PRO A 290 -6.80 -2.78 -16.88
N ILE A 291 -6.42 -1.71 -16.16
CA ILE A 291 -7.40 -0.77 -15.57
C ILE A 291 -8.34 -0.16 -16.62
N LYS A 292 -7.84 0.09 -17.83
CA LYS A 292 -8.61 0.61 -18.97
C LYS A 292 -9.83 -0.24 -19.31
N ASP A 293 -9.73 -1.56 -19.11
CA ASP A 293 -10.78 -2.52 -19.41
C ASP A 293 -11.75 -2.65 -18.23
N CYS A 294 -11.39 -2.15 -17.04
CA CYS A 294 -12.23 -2.16 -15.84
C CYS A 294 -13.12 -0.92 -15.71
N ILE A 295 -12.73 0.23 -16.27
CA ILE A 295 -13.38 1.53 -15.98
C ILE A 295 -14.89 1.50 -16.24
N HIS A 296 -15.33 0.99 -17.40
CA HIS A 296 -16.75 0.97 -17.76
C HIS A 296 -17.61 0.15 -16.77
N LYS A 297 -17.06 -0.94 -16.21
CA LYS A 297 -17.73 -1.75 -15.18
C LYS A 297 -17.89 -0.94 -13.90
N LEU A 298 -16.82 -0.27 -13.48
CA LEU A 298 -16.77 0.52 -12.25
C LEU A 298 -17.60 1.82 -12.32
N GLU A 299 -17.86 2.34 -13.51
CA GLU A 299 -18.82 3.43 -13.74
C GLU A 299 -20.27 2.97 -13.59
N THR A 300 -20.54 1.70 -13.92
CA THR A 300 -21.88 1.10 -13.83
C THR A 300 -22.21 0.66 -12.40
N ASN A 301 -21.26 0.00 -11.73
CA ASN A 301 -21.42 -0.48 -10.36
C ASN A 301 -20.10 -0.35 -9.57
N PRO A 302 -20.09 0.29 -8.38
CA PRO A 302 -18.90 0.38 -7.54
C PRO A 302 -18.22 -0.98 -7.28
N TYR A 303 -19.02 -2.04 -7.03
CA TYR A 303 -18.52 -3.41 -6.95
C TYR A 303 -18.76 -4.12 -8.29
N SER A 304 -17.70 -4.67 -8.87
CA SER A 304 -17.75 -5.36 -10.16
C SER A 304 -16.72 -6.48 -10.21
N ARG A 305 -17.13 -7.64 -10.72
CA ARG A 305 -16.21 -8.65 -11.22
C ARG A 305 -15.45 -8.08 -12.42
N LEU A 306 -14.12 -8.07 -12.33
CA LEU A 306 -13.27 -7.47 -13.36
C LEU A 306 -12.90 -8.44 -14.48
N ASP A 307 -12.78 -9.73 -14.17
CA ASP A 307 -12.50 -10.80 -15.14
C ASP A 307 -13.74 -11.08 -16.01
N ASP A 308 -13.60 -10.93 -17.34
CA ASP A 308 -14.68 -11.14 -18.32
C ASP A 308 -15.06 -12.62 -18.47
N ASN A 309 -14.16 -13.54 -18.15
CA ASN A 309 -14.47 -14.96 -18.22
C ASN A 309 -15.32 -15.35 -17.00
N ILE A 310 -16.60 -15.66 -17.23
CA ILE A 310 -17.55 -16.01 -16.17
C ILE A 310 -17.26 -17.36 -15.51
N ASP A 311 -16.63 -18.28 -16.25
CA ASP A 311 -16.26 -19.62 -15.78
C ASP A 311 -14.93 -19.62 -15.02
N SER A 312 -14.19 -18.51 -15.06
CA SER A 312 -12.94 -18.33 -14.34
C SER A 312 -13.20 -18.31 -12.83
N ILE A 313 -12.40 -19.04 -12.07
CA ILE A 313 -12.45 -19.09 -10.61
C ILE A 313 -11.08 -18.73 -10.04
N ASP A 314 -11.01 -18.54 -8.72
CA ASP A 314 -9.73 -18.45 -8.02
C ASP A 314 -8.92 -19.75 -8.19
N GLU A 315 -7.86 -19.70 -9.00
CA GLU A 315 -6.97 -20.83 -9.25
C GLU A 315 -6.23 -21.29 -7.99
N ASN A 316 -6.16 -20.42 -6.98
CA ASN A 316 -5.54 -20.69 -5.68
C ASN A 316 -6.60 -20.93 -4.58
N TYR A 317 -7.82 -21.34 -4.95
CA TYR A 317 -8.86 -21.66 -3.99
C TYR A 317 -8.48 -22.91 -3.16
N PRO A 318 -8.58 -22.87 -1.82
CA PRO A 318 -8.20 -23.99 -0.96
C PRO A 318 -9.15 -25.19 -1.07
N LYS A 319 -8.60 -26.39 -1.21
CA LYS A 319 -9.36 -27.64 -1.11
C LYS A 319 -9.34 -28.15 0.32
N GLU A 320 -10.24 -29.07 0.66
CA GLU A 320 -10.32 -29.65 2.01
C GLU A 320 -8.98 -30.21 2.49
N ASN A 321 -8.21 -30.84 1.60
CA ASN A 321 -6.88 -31.34 1.93
C ASN A 321 -5.91 -30.20 2.29
N ASP A 322 -5.98 -29.05 1.62
CA ASP A 322 -5.12 -27.90 1.95
C ASP A 322 -5.47 -27.36 3.34
N ILE A 323 -6.76 -27.24 3.65
CA ILE A 323 -7.27 -26.75 4.94
C ILE A 323 -6.88 -27.70 6.08
N ASN A 324 -7.02 -29.01 5.87
CA ASN A 324 -6.72 -30.03 6.88
C ASN A 324 -5.26 -30.01 7.37
N TYR A 325 -4.33 -29.52 6.55
CA TYR A 325 -2.91 -29.47 6.85
C TYR A 325 -2.36 -28.07 7.12
N ILE A 326 -3.22 -27.07 7.34
CA ILE A 326 -2.79 -25.77 7.86
C ILE A 326 -2.07 -26.00 9.19
N PRO A 327 -0.83 -25.50 9.37
CA PRO A 327 -0.11 -25.65 10.63
C PRO A 327 -0.72 -24.69 11.66
N CYS A 328 -1.24 -25.24 12.75
CA CYS A 328 -1.82 -24.47 13.84
C CYS A 328 -0.90 -24.46 15.05
N TRP A 329 -0.60 -23.27 15.58
CA TRP A 329 0.11 -23.11 16.85
C TRP A 329 -0.86 -23.12 18.02
N VAL A 330 -0.68 -24.08 18.93
CA VAL A 330 -1.52 -24.26 20.13
C VAL A 330 -0.63 -24.63 21.32
N LYS A 331 -0.54 -23.72 22.32
CA LYS A 331 0.25 -23.90 23.56
C LYS A 331 1.70 -24.39 23.32
N GLY A 332 2.44 -23.73 22.43
CA GLY A 332 3.84 -24.10 22.21
C GLY A 332 4.06 -25.31 21.32
N THR A 333 3.00 -25.91 20.77
CA THR A 333 3.09 -27.03 19.83
C THR A 333 2.43 -26.67 18.51
N ILE A 334 3.08 -27.04 17.40
CA ILE A 334 2.50 -26.93 16.05
C ILE A 334 1.84 -28.27 15.70
N MET A 335 0.61 -28.23 15.21
CA MET A 335 -0.08 -29.41 14.67
C MET A 335 -0.97 -29.06 13.48
N PRO A 336 -1.20 -30.00 12.55
CA PRO A 336 -2.17 -29.82 11.46
C PRO A 336 -3.57 -29.50 11.97
N TYR A 337 -4.30 -28.63 11.25
CA TYR A 337 -5.65 -28.25 11.60
C TYR A 337 -6.60 -29.44 11.79
N LYS A 338 -6.47 -30.51 10.98
CA LYS A 338 -7.25 -31.74 11.16
C LYS A 338 -7.13 -32.34 12.56
N LEU A 339 -5.93 -32.32 13.15
CA LEU A 339 -5.71 -32.81 14.51
C LEU A 339 -6.27 -31.84 15.55
N TYR A 340 -6.10 -30.54 15.33
CA TYR A 340 -6.70 -29.50 16.17
C TYR A 340 -8.23 -29.62 16.19
N LYS A 341 -8.88 -29.72 15.03
CA LYS A 341 -10.33 -29.89 14.87
C LYS A 341 -10.84 -31.11 15.64
N ARG A 342 -10.15 -32.25 15.53
CA ARG A 342 -10.50 -33.48 16.28
C ARG A 342 -10.40 -33.30 17.80
N LYS A 343 -9.41 -32.55 18.29
CA LYS A 343 -9.27 -32.26 19.74
C LYS A 343 -10.30 -31.22 20.22
N SER A 344 -10.62 -30.23 19.39
CA SER A 344 -11.45 -29.08 19.71
C SER A 344 -12.95 -29.36 19.71
N GLY A 345 -13.39 -30.36 18.95
CA GLY A 345 -14.82 -30.62 18.74
C GLY A 345 -15.53 -29.39 18.18
N LYS A 346 -16.65 -28.99 18.79
CA LYS A 346 -17.45 -27.82 18.39
C LYS A 346 -16.77 -26.45 18.60
N LYS A 347 -15.67 -26.38 19.34
CA LYS A 347 -14.94 -25.12 19.61
C LYS A 347 -13.88 -24.78 18.56
N SER A 348 -13.84 -25.49 17.43
CA SER A 348 -12.80 -25.31 16.41
C SER A 348 -12.94 -24.02 15.60
N ASN A 349 -14.12 -23.37 15.64
CA ASN A 349 -14.59 -22.31 14.72
C ASN A 349 -14.22 -22.66 13.26
N ASP A 350 -14.82 -23.73 12.75
CA ASP A 350 -14.51 -24.27 11.42
C ASP A 350 -14.74 -23.23 10.31
N ASP A 351 -15.82 -22.48 10.42
CA ASP A 351 -16.19 -21.43 9.45
C ASP A 351 -15.13 -20.33 9.36
N GLU A 352 -14.52 -19.92 10.49
CA GLU A 352 -13.42 -18.94 10.50
C GLU A 352 -12.20 -19.45 9.76
N VAL A 353 -11.84 -20.72 9.95
CA VAL A 353 -10.63 -21.30 9.33
C VAL A 353 -10.86 -21.52 7.84
N VAL A 354 -12.07 -21.91 7.44
CA VAL A 354 -12.46 -21.98 6.02
C VAL A 354 -12.38 -20.59 5.40
N GLN A 355 -12.97 -19.56 6.02
CA GLN A 355 -12.93 -18.19 5.53
C GLN A 355 -11.50 -17.64 5.43
N TYR A 356 -10.71 -17.78 6.48
CA TYR A 356 -9.28 -17.47 6.48
C TYR A 356 -8.58 -18.12 5.28
N SER A 357 -8.85 -19.41 5.07
CA SER A 357 -8.18 -20.16 4.02
C SER A 357 -8.55 -19.66 2.62
N GLN A 358 -9.80 -19.28 2.40
CA GLN A 358 -10.28 -18.73 1.13
C GLN A 358 -9.68 -17.36 0.85
N LEU A 359 -9.56 -16.50 1.87
CA LEU A 359 -8.99 -15.16 1.72
C LEU A 359 -7.48 -15.20 1.48
N VAL A 360 -6.75 -16.11 2.14
CA VAL A 360 -5.29 -16.25 2.04
C VAL A 360 -4.86 -17.09 0.83
N GLY A 361 -5.64 -18.10 0.45
CA GLY A 361 -5.39 -18.97 -0.70
C GLY A 361 -4.49 -20.19 -0.40
N ALA A 362 -4.69 -21.26 -1.16
CA ALA A 362 -4.15 -22.60 -0.94
C ALA A 362 -2.62 -22.67 -0.85
N LYS A 363 -1.93 -21.88 -1.66
CA LYS A 363 -0.47 -21.81 -1.71
C LYS A 363 0.12 -21.28 -0.40
N THR A 364 -0.48 -20.22 0.15
CA THR A 364 0.11 -19.45 1.25
C THR A 364 -0.28 -20.02 2.62
N ILE A 365 -1.50 -20.55 2.77
CA ILE A 365 -1.97 -21.14 4.04
C ILE A 365 -1.13 -22.32 4.54
N LYS A 366 -0.40 -23.00 3.66
CA LYS A 366 0.49 -24.12 4.00
C LYS A 366 1.81 -23.65 4.61
N ASN A 367 2.21 -22.41 4.31
CA ASN A 367 3.48 -21.83 4.76
C ASN A 367 3.32 -21.05 6.07
N MET A 368 2.14 -20.49 6.29
CA MET A 368 1.79 -19.67 7.45
C MET A 368 1.28 -20.51 8.62
N ILE A 369 1.82 -20.25 9.81
CA ILE A 369 1.36 -20.84 11.07
C ILE A 369 0.19 -20.02 11.59
N LEU A 370 -0.97 -20.65 11.74
CA LEU A 370 -2.19 -20.04 12.27
C LEU A 370 -2.24 -20.22 13.79
N VAL A 371 -2.23 -19.11 14.55
CA VAL A 371 -2.45 -19.11 15.99
C VAL A 371 -3.92 -19.43 16.26
N ARG A 372 -4.18 -20.41 17.14
CA ARG A 372 -5.55 -20.79 17.53
C ARG A 372 -5.70 -20.83 19.05
N PRO A 373 -6.90 -20.50 19.57
CA PRO A 373 -7.17 -20.49 20.99
C PRO A 373 -7.06 -21.89 21.60
N LYS A 374 -7.00 -21.91 22.93
CA LYS A 374 -6.97 -23.16 23.70
C LYS A 374 -8.32 -23.90 23.56
N VAL A 375 -8.21 -25.21 23.36
CA VAL A 375 -9.30 -26.19 23.47
C VAL A 375 -9.70 -26.45 24.91
#